data_AF-A0A076NNX7-F1
#
_entry.id   AF-A0A076NNX7-F1
#
_cell.length_a   1.000
_cell.length_b   1.000
_cell.length_c   1.000
_cell.angle_alpha   90.00
_cell.angle_beta   90.00
_cell.angle_gamma   90.00
#
_symmetry.space_group_name_H-M   'P 1'
#
loop_
_entity.id
_entity.type
_entity.pdbx_description
1 polymer ?
#
loop_
_entity_poly.entity_id
_entity_poly.type
_entity_poly.pdbx_seq_one_letter_code
_entity_poly.pdbx_strand_id
1 'polypeptide(L)'
;MVVAVDDPLLHPEATHLAAAAGHAIVDVTDPGMLAAYAEKAFALLIDATWAPHLAQRRHRNVFVVAGSLDAAEAYPGAFVLPAQAGDLLVALGELYRTPERTTETGTIVAVLGAGGGVGASVLACALARSRADAATLIDGHRLSGGLDLLLGIEEHPGARWGEIALGEGAVERADLRRALPATKDGCAVLTFARSTVVDPFRLTLGELDRVCAAVGTSGLTVLDIPVDLLPARCDLAVIVVAPTVRSVCAASQLVLECNAAGVPHTLLLREGTWQGIDEHGVARATGSRICQRVPTLRRLPRAVDTAGLPARLPAPLRRAADAVLAEVA
;
A
#
# COMPACT_ATOMS: atom_id res chain seq x y z
N MET A 1 14.45 10.39 -16.54
CA MET A 1 15.61 10.29 -15.65
C MET A 1 16.51 11.48 -15.87
N VAL A 2 17.20 11.93 -14.82
CA VAL A 2 18.20 12.99 -14.89
C VAL A 2 19.56 12.39 -14.59
N VAL A 3 20.56 12.73 -15.40
CA VAL A 3 21.96 12.37 -15.17
C VAL A 3 22.72 13.68 -14.96
N ALA A 4 23.40 13.80 -13.82
CA ALA A 4 24.30 14.92 -13.51
C ALA A 4 25.60 14.33 -12.96
N VAL A 5 26.49 13.96 -13.87
CA VAL A 5 27.76 13.30 -13.58
C VAL A 5 28.84 14.06 -14.33
N ASP A 6 29.76 14.70 -13.61
CA ASP A 6 30.85 15.48 -14.20
C ASP A 6 32.04 14.58 -14.56
N ASP A 7 32.21 13.44 -13.88
CA ASP A 7 33.27 12.48 -14.22
C ASP A 7 33.05 11.90 -15.64
N PRO A 8 33.94 12.20 -16.62
CA PRO A 8 33.76 11.80 -18.01
C PRO A 8 33.92 10.29 -18.24
N LEU A 9 34.51 9.55 -17.29
CA LEU A 9 34.62 8.09 -17.35
C LEU A 9 33.37 7.41 -16.80
N LEU A 10 32.68 8.05 -15.87
CA LEU A 10 31.47 7.54 -15.21
C LEU A 10 30.20 7.90 -15.97
N HIS A 11 30.17 9.07 -16.61
CA HIS A 11 29.00 9.61 -17.30
C HIS A 11 28.39 8.67 -18.36
N PRO A 12 29.18 7.99 -19.23
CA PRO A 12 28.62 7.08 -20.22
C PRO A 12 27.91 5.87 -19.58
N GLU A 13 28.44 5.36 -18.48
CA GLU A 13 27.89 4.22 -17.75
C GLU A 13 26.59 4.60 -17.04
N ALA A 14 26.57 5.75 -16.36
CA ALA A 14 25.35 6.29 -15.73
C ALA A 14 24.25 6.56 -16.78
N THR A 15 24.61 7.13 -17.93
CA THR A 15 23.69 7.37 -19.04
C THR A 15 23.15 6.05 -19.61
N HIS A 16 23.99 5.04 -19.76
CA HIS A 16 23.56 3.71 -20.23
C HIS A 16 22.56 3.06 -19.25
N LEU A 17 22.82 3.12 -17.95
CA LEU A 17 21.92 2.57 -16.94
C LEU A 17 20.60 3.35 -16.85
N ALA A 18 20.65 4.68 -17.02
CA ALA A 18 19.44 5.50 -17.14
C ALA A 18 18.61 5.13 -18.38
N ALA A 19 19.25 4.80 -19.51
CA ALA A 19 18.57 4.32 -20.71
C ALA A 19 17.94 2.94 -20.50
N ALA A 20 18.68 2.03 -19.86
CA ALA A 20 18.23 0.66 -19.57
C ALA A 20 17.01 0.63 -18.65
N ALA A 21 16.82 1.67 -17.81
CA ALA A 21 15.63 1.84 -17.00
C ALA A 21 14.39 2.32 -17.78
N GLY A 22 14.48 2.58 -19.09
CA GLY A 22 13.31 2.78 -19.97
C GLY A 22 12.68 4.18 -19.96
N HIS A 23 13.35 5.18 -19.39
CA HIS A 23 12.85 6.56 -19.33
C HIS A 23 13.66 7.52 -20.22
N ALA A 24 13.02 8.59 -20.70
CA ALA A 24 13.71 9.69 -21.38
C ALA A 24 14.78 10.30 -20.45
N ILE A 25 15.98 10.49 -20.98
CA ILE A 25 17.15 10.98 -20.25
C ILE A 25 17.29 12.47 -20.48
N VAL A 26 17.48 13.22 -19.40
CA VAL A 26 17.89 14.62 -19.43
C VAL A 26 19.28 14.69 -18.79
N ASP A 27 20.26 15.05 -19.61
CA ASP A 27 21.63 15.27 -19.15
C ASP A 27 21.75 16.72 -18.66
N VAL A 28 22.19 16.90 -17.42
CA VAL A 28 22.20 18.19 -16.74
C VAL A 28 23.62 18.60 -16.42
N THR A 29 23.97 19.78 -16.91
CA THR A 29 25.30 20.39 -16.73
C THR A 29 25.27 21.68 -15.91
N ASP A 30 24.10 22.06 -15.39
CA ASP A 30 23.90 23.29 -14.60
C ASP A 30 23.12 23.02 -13.29
N PRO A 31 23.56 23.54 -12.13
CA PRO A 31 22.87 23.37 -10.85
C PRO A 31 21.45 23.94 -10.78
N GLY A 32 21.16 25.01 -11.52
CA GLY A 32 19.81 25.58 -11.61
C GLY A 32 18.84 24.62 -12.28
N MET A 33 19.27 23.96 -13.37
CA MET A 33 18.49 22.91 -14.03
C MET A 33 18.31 21.68 -13.14
N LEU A 34 19.36 21.26 -12.43
CA LEU A 34 19.27 20.10 -11.53
C LEU A 34 18.19 20.31 -10.46
N ALA A 35 18.15 21.48 -9.83
CA ALA A 35 17.13 21.81 -8.83
C ALA A 35 15.71 21.83 -9.42
N ALA A 36 15.54 22.34 -10.65
CA ALA A 36 14.24 22.40 -11.33
C ALA A 36 13.71 21.02 -11.74
N TYR A 37 14.60 20.10 -12.14
CA TYR A 37 14.21 18.74 -12.52
C TYR A 37 14.13 17.77 -11.34
N ALA A 38 14.81 18.03 -10.22
CA ALA A 38 14.83 17.14 -9.06
C ALA A 38 13.43 16.79 -8.52
N GLU A 39 12.46 17.67 -8.68
CA GLU A 39 11.08 17.48 -8.21
C GLU A 39 10.18 16.72 -9.19
N LYS A 40 10.60 16.55 -10.46
CA LYS A 40 9.79 15.96 -11.54
C LYS A 40 10.44 14.72 -12.16
N ALA A 41 11.68 14.45 -11.78
CA ALA A 41 12.46 13.38 -12.37
C ALA A 41 12.17 12.07 -11.65
N PHE A 42 11.79 11.06 -12.44
CA PHE A 42 11.63 9.68 -11.96
C PHE A 42 12.81 9.20 -11.09
N ALA A 43 14.05 9.49 -11.52
CA ALA A 43 15.27 9.24 -10.77
C ALA A 43 16.38 10.19 -11.22
N LEU A 44 17.29 10.51 -10.29
CA LEU A 44 18.49 11.31 -10.50
C LEU A 44 19.72 10.43 -10.25
N LEU A 45 20.61 10.32 -11.24
CA LEU A 45 21.94 9.74 -11.08
C LEU A 45 22.95 10.87 -10.97
N ILE A 46 23.63 10.97 -9.83
CA ILE A 46 24.56 12.06 -9.53
C ILE A 46 25.90 11.54 -9.07
N ASP A 47 26.99 12.26 -9.33
CA ASP A 47 28.29 11.94 -8.74
C ASP A 47 28.60 12.77 -7.48
N ALA A 48 29.81 12.60 -6.94
CA ALA A 48 30.30 13.31 -5.78
C ALA A 48 30.35 14.84 -5.95
N THR A 49 30.45 15.35 -7.18
CA THR A 49 30.48 16.78 -7.52
C THR A 49 29.10 17.39 -7.33
N TRP A 50 28.06 16.65 -7.71
CA TRP A 50 26.67 17.11 -7.69
C TRP A 50 25.94 16.82 -6.38
N ALA A 51 26.39 15.83 -5.61
CA ALA A 51 25.77 15.44 -4.34
C ALA A 51 25.61 16.58 -3.29
N PRO A 52 26.55 17.54 -3.11
CA PRO A 52 26.37 18.66 -2.18
C PRO A 52 25.21 19.58 -2.53
N HIS A 53 24.89 19.74 -3.83
CA HIS A 53 23.78 20.58 -4.30
C HIS A 53 22.40 20.01 -3.94
N LEU A 54 22.34 18.73 -3.61
CA LEU A 54 21.12 18.02 -3.22
C LEU A 54 21.14 17.55 -1.76
N ALA A 55 22.21 17.85 -0.99
CA ALA A 55 22.39 17.38 0.38
C ALA A 55 21.31 17.83 1.37
N GLN A 56 20.59 18.92 1.09
CA GLN A 56 19.45 19.38 1.89
C GLN A 56 18.14 18.62 1.57
N ARG A 57 18.15 17.78 0.53
CA ARG A 57 16.97 17.11 -0.05
C ARG A 57 17.20 15.58 -0.07
N ARG A 58 16.81 14.89 1.00
CA ARG A 58 16.84 13.42 1.09
C ARG A 58 15.65 12.81 0.34
N HIS A 59 15.69 12.82 -0.99
CA HIS A 59 14.68 12.14 -1.79
C HIS A 59 15.10 10.72 -2.15
N ARG A 60 14.13 9.81 -2.13
CA ARG A 60 14.34 8.38 -2.39
C ARG A 60 14.69 8.07 -3.85
N ASN A 61 14.51 9.04 -4.75
CA ASN A 61 14.78 8.95 -6.18
C ASN A 61 16.19 9.47 -6.56
N VAL A 62 17.06 9.76 -5.59
CA VAL A 62 18.44 10.23 -5.83
C VAL A 62 19.43 9.11 -5.57
N PHE A 63 20.26 8.80 -6.56
CA PHE A 63 21.31 7.79 -6.49
C PHE A 63 22.66 8.43 -6.74
N VAL A 64 23.57 8.27 -5.77
CA VAL A 64 24.95 8.68 -5.94
C VAL A 64 25.71 7.55 -6.64
N VAL A 65 26.44 7.88 -7.70
CA VAL A 65 27.30 6.95 -8.45
C VAL A 65 28.76 7.35 -8.29
N ALA A 66 29.65 6.36 -8.25
CA ALA A 66 31.08 6.56 -8.11
C ALA A 66 31.85 5.63 -9.06
N GLY A 67 33.00 6.07 -9.55
CA GLY A 67 33.88 5.25 -10.39
C GLY A 67 34.81 4.31 -9.62
N SER A 68 34.88 4.43 -8.29
CA SER A 68 35.75 3.60 -7.43
C SER A 68 35.20 3.49 -6.00
N LEU A 69 35.72 2.52 -5.24
CA LEU A 69 35.39 2.35 -3.82
C LEU A 69 35.84 3.55 -2.99
N ASP A 70 37.05 4.08 -3.24
CA ASP A 70 37.58 5.25 -2.54
C ASP A 70 36.68 6.49 -2.73
N ALA A 71 36.16 6.67 -3.95
CA ALA A 71 35.22 7.75 -4.25
C ALA A 71 33.84 7.54 -3.60
N ALA A 72 33.43 6.29 -3.39
CA ALA A 72 32.17 5.95 -2.72
C ALA A 72 32.23 6.13 -1.20
N GLU A 73 33.40 6.06 -0.56
CA GLU A 73 33.55 6.26 0.90
C GLU A 73 33.06 7.65 1.36
N ALA A 74 33.17 8.66 0.50
CA ALA A 74 32.68 10.02 0.77
C ALA A 74 31.14 10.10 0.85
N TYR A 75 30.42 9.12 0.30
CA TYR A 75 28.96 9.11 0.21
C TYR A 75 28.39 7.72 0.56
N PRO A 76 28.04 7.48 1.83
CA PRO A 76 27.45 6.22 2.25
C PRO A 76 26.20 5.87 1.41
N GLY A 77 26.25 4.72 0.73
CA GLY A 77 25.18 4.26 -0.16
C GLY A 77 25.38 4.60 -1.64
N ALA A 78 26.53 5.14 -2.04
CA ALA A 78 26.88 5.30 -3.44
C ALA A 78 27.08 3.95 -4.16
N PHE A 79 26.70 3.89 -5.43
CA PHE A 79 26.87 2.73 -6.30
C PHE A 79 28.18 2.86 -7.08
N VAL A 80 29.08 1.90 -6.94
CA VAL A 80 30.33 1.84 -7.69
C VAL A 80 30.08 1.24 -9.06
N LEU A 81 30.22 2.02 -10.11
CA LEU A 81 30.01 1.57 -11.49
C LEU A 81 31.34 1.20 -12.16
N PRO A 82 31.37 0.14 -13.00
CA PRO A 82 30.24 -0.71 -13.42
C PRO A 82 29.93 -1.86 -12.43
N ALA A 83 30.72 -2.04 -11.37
CA ALA A 83 30.64 -3.21 -10.48
C ALA A 83 29.25 -3.45 -9.85
N GLN A 84 28.49 -2.38 -9.59
CA GLN A 84 27.17 -2.40 -8.96
C GLN A 84 26.06 -1.92 -9.90
N ALA A 85 26.28 -1.97 -11.23
CA ALA A 85 25.28 -1.61 -12.23
C ALA A 85 23.96 -2.40 -12.06
N GLY A 86 24.06 -3.69 -11.76
CA GLY A 86 22.90 -4.54 -11.49
C GLY A 86 22.11 -4.11 -10.25
N ASP A 87 22.80 -3.80 -9.16
CA ASP A 87 22.18 -3.34 -7.91
C ASP A 87 21.47 -1.98 -8.11
N LEU A 88 22.08 -1.09 -8.89
CA LEU A 88 21.47 0.20 -9.24
C LEU A 88 20.19 0.02 -10.09
N LEU A 89 20.20 -0.90 -11.07
CA LEU A 89 19.01 -1.20 -11.87
C LEU A 89 17.89 -1.82 -11.03
N VAL A 90 18.22 -2.66 -10.05
CA VAL A 90 17.25 -3.18 -9.08
C VAL A 90 16.64 -2.02 -8.28
N ALA A 91 17.46 -1.13 -7.73
CA ALA A 91 17.00 0.02 -6.94
C ALA A 91 16.15 1.01 -7.76
N LEU A 92 16.50 1.24 -9.03
CA LEU A 92 15.67 2.01 -9.97
C LEU A 92 14.33 1.31 -10.24
N GLY A 93 14.32 -0.02 -10.38
CA GLY A 93 13.11 -0.83 -10.51
C GLY A 93 12.18 -0.77 -9.29
N GLU A 94 12.70 -0.51 -8.09
CA GLU A 94 11.89 -0.32 -6.88
C GLU A 94 11.15 1.03 -6.87
N LEU A 95 11.68 2.05 -7.56
CA LEU A 95 10.97 3.32 -7.75
C LEU A 95 9.73 3.17 -8.63
N TYR A 96 9.78 2.31 -9.66
CA TYR A 96 8.61 1.97 -10.46
C TYR A 96 7.44 1.44 -9.63
N ARG A 97 7.74 0.71 -8.55
CA ARG A 97 6.71 0.17 -7.64
C ARG A 97 6.13 1.21 -6.69
N THR A 98 6.66 2.44 -6.68
CA THR A 98 6.19 3.50 -5.78
C THR A 98 6.05 4.82 -6.54
N PRO A 99 4.87 5.14 -7.10
CA PRO A 99 4.68 6.42 -7.78
C PRO A 99 4.90 7.59 -6.82
N GLU A 100 5.52 8.66 -7.34
CA GLU A 100 5.79 9.92 -6.62
C GLU A 100 4.52 10.43 -5.93
N ARG A 101 4.69 10.86 -4.67
CA ARG A 101 3.61 11.42 -3.84
C ARG A 101 3.23 12.79 -4.42
N THR A 102 2.20 12.83 -5.25
CA THR A 102 1.51 14.08 -5.57
C THR A 102 0.94 14.68 -4.29
N THR A 103 0.98 16.01 -4.18
CA THR A 103 0.94 16.79 -2.92
C THR A 103 -0.41 16.84 -2.19
N GLU A 104 -1.39 16.05 -2.60
CA GLU A 104 -2.57 15.69 -1.81
C GLU A 104 -2.63 14.16 -1.79
N THR A 105 -2.31 13.55 -0.65
CA THR A 105 -2.27 12.09 -0.55
C THR A 105 -3.39 11.61 0.35
N GLY A 106 -4.33 10.86 -0.21
CA GLY A 106 -5.25 10.06 0.58
C GLY A 106 -4.50 9.01 1.38
N THR A 107 -5.13 8.52 2.44
CA THR A 107 -4.57 7.49 3.31
C THR A 107 -4.95 6.11 2.79
N ILE A 108 -3.98 5.22 2.64
CA ILE A 108 -4.18 3.82 2.25
C ILE A 108 -3.90 2.92 3.45
N VAL A 109 -4.93 2.19 3.89
CA VAL A 109 -4.82 1.21 5.00
C VAL A 109 -5.12 -0.18 4.47
N ALA A 110 -4.15 -1.09 4.57
CA ALA A 110 -4.37 -2.51 4.29
C ALA A 110 -4.83 -3.24 5.56
N VAL A 111 -5.73 -4.20 5.39
CA VAL A 111 -6.21 -5.08 6.45
C VAL A 111 -5.87 -6.51 6.07
N LEU A 112 -5.05 -7.14 6.90
CA LEU A 112 -4.55 -8.50 6.71
C LEU A 112 -5.14 -9.42 7.78
N GLY A 113 -5.58 -10.61 7.39
CA GLY A 113 -6.06 -11.63 8.33
C GLY A 113 -4.98 -12.63 8.70
N ALA A 114 -4.60 -12.75 9.97
CA ALA A 114 -3.70 -13.80 10.45
C ALA A 114 -4.43 -15.15 10.62
N GLY A 115 -5.21 -15.55 9.61
CA GLY A 115 -6.04 -16.73 9.59
C GLY A 115 -7.41 -16.49 8.96
N GLY A 116 -8.04 -17.56 8.47
CA GLY A 116 -9.41 -17.49 7.95
C GLY A 116 -10.41 -17.16 9.07
N GLY A 117 -11.39 -16.29 8.78
CA GLY A 117 -12.49 -15.98 9.70
C GLY A 117 -12.11 -15.15 10.94
N VAL A 118 -10.90 -14.57 11.00
CA VAL A 118 -10.48 -13.71 12.13
C VAL A 118 -11.20 -12.34 12.17
N GLY A 119 -11.88 -11.98 11.08
CA GLY A 119 -12.67 -10.74 10.98
C GLY A 119 -11.97 -9.59 10.25
N ALA A 120 -10.99 -9.87 9.38
CA ALA A 120 -10.31 -8.88 8.54
C ALA A 120 -11.30 -8.06 7.70
N SER A 121 -12.15 -8.71 6.90
CA SER A 121 -13.18 -8.04 6.08
C SER A 121 -14.15 -7.18 6.90
N VAL A 122 -14.52 -7.65 8.10
CA VAL A 122 -15.39 -6.88 9.01
C VAL A 122 -14.69 -5.61 9.51
N LEU A 123 -13.40 -5.70 9.83
CA LEU A 123 -12.60 -4.53 10.19
C LEU A 123 -12.43 -3.58 9.00
N ALA A 124 -12.16 -4.09 7.80
CA ALA A 124 -12.02 -3.28 6.60
C ALA A 124 -13.31 -2.47 6.30
N CYS A 125 -14.48 -3.12 6.36
CA CYS A 125 -15.76 -2.43 6.26
C CYS A 125 -15.98 -1.41 7.39
N ALA A 126 -15.55 -1.70 8.62
CA ALA A 126 -15.66 -0.77 9.75
C ALA A 126 -14.77 0.47 9.58
N LEU A 127 -13.55 0.31 9.06
CA LEU A 127 -12.66 1.42 8.71
C LEU A 127 -13.30 2.30 7.63
N ALA A 128 -13.77 1.69 6.55
CA ALA A 128 -14.39 2.43 5.46
C ALA A 128 -15.64 3.18 5.93
N ARG A 129 -16.51 2.55 6.73
CA ARG A 129 -17.69 3.22 7.33
C ARG A 129 -17.34 4.39 8.26
N SER A 130 -16.15 4.41 8.86
CA SER A 130 -15.72 5.51 9.75
C SER A 130 -15.40 6.80 9.00
N ARG A 131 -15.21 6.73 7.66
CA ARG A 131 -15.01 7.86 6.75
C ARG A 131 -15.86 7.69 5.48
N ALA A 132 -17.09 7.18 5.61
CA ALA A 132 -17.87 6.62 4.51
C ALA A 132 -17.93 7.54 3.26
N ASP A 133 -18.24 8.81 3.45
CA ASP A 133 -18.33 9.84 2.40
C ASP A 133 -17.05 10.00 1.57
N ALA A 134 -15.89 9.72 2.18
CA ALA A 134 -14.57 9.82 1.58
C ALA A 134 -13.82 8.48 1.53
N ALA A 135 -14.47 7.33 1.77
CA ALA A 135 -13.81 6.02 1.84
C ALA A 135 -14.08 5.18 0.60
N THR A 136 -13.01 4.62 0.01
CA THR A 136 -13.11 3.56 -1.00
C THR A 136 -12.64 2.25 -0.36
N LEU A 137 -13.48 1.23 -0.38
CA LEU A 137 -13.16 -0.11 0.09
C LEU A 137 -12.83 -1.01 -1.10
N ILE A 138 -11.71 -1.70 -1.05
CA ILE A 138 -11.23 -2.57 -2.13
C ILE A 138 -11.06 -4.00 -1.60
N ASP A 139 -11.71 -4.95 -2.24
CA ASP A 139 -11.60 -6.38 -1.97
C ASP A 139 -10.48 -7.00 -2.83
N GLY A 140 -9.44 -7.54 -2.21
CA GLY A 140 -8.38 -8.31 -2.88
C GLY A 140 -8.62 -9.82 -2.90
N HIS A 141 -9.66 -10.30 -2.24
CA HIS A 141 -9.90 -11.73 -2.08
C HIS A 141 -10.92 -12.20 -3.11
N ARG A 142 -10.44 -12.76 -4.23
CA ARG A 142 -11.29 -13.30 -5.31
C ARG A 142 -12.43 -14.21 -4.84
N LEU A 143 -12.23 -14.95 -3.74
CA LEU A 143 -13.19 -15.90 -3.19
C LEU A 143 -13.83 -15.44 -1.86
N SER A 144 -13.93 -14.12 -1.63
CA SER A 144 -14.49 -13.53 -0.40
C SER A 144 -15.99 -13.69 -0.22
N GLY A 145 -16.74 -13.88 -1.32
CA GLY A 145 -18.21 -13.74 -1.35
C GLY A 145 -18.68 -12.30 -1.57
N GLY A 146 -17.75 -11.34 -1.63
CA GLY A 146 -17.95 -9.94 -1.96
C GLY A 146 -18.20 -9.04 -0.75
N LEU A 147 -17.47 -7.93 -0.65
CA LEU A 147 -17.63 -6.93 0.41
C LEU A 147 -18.93 -6.12 0.29
N ASP A 148 -19.52 -6.05 -0.91
CA ASP A 148 -20.84 -5.48 -1.14
C ASP A 148 -21.92 -6.21 -0.33
N LEU A 149 -21.85 -7.54 -0.25
CA LEU A 149 -22.75 -8.37 0.55
C LEU A 149 -22.56 -8.14 2.05
N LEU A 150 -21.31 -8.04 2.51
CA LEU A 150 -21.01 -7.71 3.91
C LEU A 150 -21.55 -6.33 4.31
N LEU A 151 -21.63 -5.39 3.36
CA LEU A 151 -22.21 -4.07 3.57
C LEU A 151 -23.74 -4.02 3.34
N GLY A 152 -24.35 -5.09 2.81
CA GLY A 152 -25.78 -5.16 2.50
C GLY A 152 -26.17 -4.31 1.29
N ILE A 153 -25.27 -4.17 0.31
CA ILE A 153 -25.46 -3.37 -0.90
C ILE A 153 -25.24 -4.17 -2.19
N GLU A 154 -25.30 -5.50 -2.13
CA GLU A 154 -25.10 -6.41 -3.24
C GLU A 154 -25.98 -6.12 -4.46
N GLU A 155 -27.21 -5.64 -4.24
CA GLU A 155 -28.17 -5.28 -5.29
C GLU A 155 -27.95 -3.85 -5.84
N HIS A 156 -27.03 -3.06 -5.26
CA HIS A 156 -26.76 -1.72 -5.76
C HIS A 156 -25.97 -1.80 -7.07
N PRO A 157 -26.34 -1.03 -8.10
CA PRO A 157 -25.64 -1.02 -9.37
C PRO A 157 -24.26 -0.39 -9.22
N GLY A 158 -23.31 -0.87 -10.04
CA GLY A 158 -21.95 -0.34 -10.11
C GLY A 158 -20.96 -1.41 -10.58
N ALA A 159 -19.81 -0.94 -11.02
CA ALA A 159 -18.74 -1.76 -11.56
C ALA A 159 -18.08 -2.62 -10.46
N ARG A 160 -17.74 -3.84 -10.83
CA ARG A 160 -16.98 -4.80 -10.01
C ARG A 160 -15.65 -5.15 -10.68
N TRP A 161 -14.81 -5.90 -9.98
CA TRP A 161 -13.59 -6.43 -10.59
C TRP A 161 -13.89 -7.19 -11.89
N GLY A 162 -13.06 -6.99 -12.92
CA GLY A 162 -13.30 -7.49 -14.28
C GLY A 162 -14.11 -6.54 -15.17
N GLU A 163 -14.84 -5.58 -14.61
CA GLU A 163 -15.64 -4.59 -15.35
C GLU A 163 -14.97 -3.20 -15.43
N ILE A 164 -13.89 -3.01 -14.67
CA ILE A 164 -13.13 -1.77 -14.63
C ILE A 164 -11.96 -1.84 -15.60
N ALA A 165 -12.00 -1.01 -16.64
CA ALA A 165 -10.88 -0.81 -17.55
C ALA A 165 -10.14 0.49 -17.18
N LEU A 166 -9.09 0.37 -16.36
CA LEU A 166 -8.13 1.46 -16.16
C LEU A 166 -7.11 1.42 -17.30
N GLY A 167 -7.27 2.32 -18.28
CA GLY A 167 -6.31 2.49 -19.38
C GLY A 167 -5.01 3.18 -18.94
N GLU A 168 -4.14 3.51 -19.90
CA GLU A 168 -2.87 4.23 -19.64
C GLU A 168 -3.07 5.71 -19.26
N GLY A 169 -4.32 6.21 -19.33
CA GLY A 169 -4.67 7.57 -18.92
C GLY A 169 -4.98 7.69 -17.43
N ALA A 170 -4.77 8.88 -16.88
CA ALA A 170 -5.17 9.19 -15.51
C ALA A 170 -6.70 9.12 -15.37
N VAL A 171 -7.17 8.29 -14.44
CA VAL A 171 -8.58 8.23 -14.05
C VAL A 171 -8.76 9.05 -12.79
N GLU A 172 -9.65 10.05 -12.85
CA GLU A 172 -9.99 10.86 -11.69
C GLU A 172 -10.67 10.02 -10.61
N ARG A 173 -10.25 10.19 -9.35
CA ARG A 173 -10.82 9.48 -8.19
C ARG A 173 -12.34 9.55 -8.15
N ALA A 174 -12.90 10.73 -8.43
CA ALA A 174 -14.33 10.97 -8.39
C ALA A 174 -15.09 10.16 -9.45
N ASP A 175 -14.49 9.96 -10.63
CA ASP A 175 -15.08 9.16 -11.70
C ASP A 175 -15.07 7.69 -11.35
N LEU A 176 -13.95 7.19 -10.86
CA LEU A 176 -13.84 5.81 -10.42
C LEU A 176 -14.83 5.53 -9.27
N ARG A 177 -14.88 6.38 -8.24
CA ARG A 177 -15.84 6.24 -7.12
C ARG A 177 -17.30 6.25 -7.59
N ARG A 178 -17.66 7.10 -8.57
CA ARG A 178 -19.01 7.17 -9.14
C ARG A 178 -19.41 5.92 -9.92
N ALA A 179 -18.43 5.20 -10.47
CA ALA A 179 -18.67 3.95 -11.18
C ALA A 179 -18.92 2.77 -10.23
N LEU A 180 -18.48 2.83 -8.98
CA LEU A 180 -18.58 1.74 -8.01
C LEU A 180 -19.95 1.72 -7.30
N PRO A 181 -20.42 0.55 -6.86
CA PRO A 181 -21.51 0.48 -5.91
C PRO A 181 -21.12 1.21 -4.62
N ALA A 182 -22.07 1.95 -4.03
CA ALA A 182 -21.83 2.72 -2.83
C ALA A 182 -22.94 2.54 -1.81
N THR A 183 -22.59 2.55 -0.53
CA THR A 183 -23.56 2.61 0.56
C THR A 183 -24.30 3.95 0.57
N LYS A 184 -25.45 4.02 1.24
CA LYS A 184 -26.22 5.27 1.39
C LYS A 184 -25.43 6.40 2.05
N ASP A 185 -24.46 6.05 2.90
CA ASP A 185 -23.53 6.97 3.57
C ASP A 185 -22.26 7.28 2.74
N GLY A 186 -22.16 6.79 1.50
CA GLY A 186 -21.16 7.21 0.51
C GLY A 186 -19.91 6.33 0.40
N CYS A 187 -19.86 5.19 1.11
CA CYS A 187 -18.73 4.26 1.03
C CYS A 187 -18.76 3.53 -0.31
N ALA A 188 -17.84 3.87 -1.22
CA ALA A 188 -17.68 3.22 -2.52
C ALA A 188 -16.92 1.90 -2.36
N VAL A 189 -17.31 0.86 -3.09
CA VAL A 189 -16.77 -0.50 -2.92
C VAL A 189 -16.38 -1.10 -4.25
N LEU A 190 -15.12 -1.49 -4.39
CA LEU A 190 -14.66 -2.33 -5.49
C LEU A 190 -14.49 -3.76 -4.97
N THR A 191 -15.32 -4.67 -5.50
CA THR A 191 -15.37 -6.06 -5.06
C THR A 191 -15.55 -7.01 -6.23
N PHE A 192 -15.33 -8.31 -6.00
CA PHE A 192 -15.60 -9.34 -7.01
C PHE A 192 -17.10 -9.59 -7.18
N ALA A 193 -17.53 -9.82 -8.42
CA ALA A 193 -18.88 -10.24 -8.73
C ALA A 193 -19.11 -11.70 -8.34
N ARG A 194 -20.33 -12.00 -7.87
CA ARG A 194 -20.79 -13.38 -7.71
C ARG A 194 -21.35 -13.85 -9.05
N SER A 195 -20.54 -14.59 -9.81
CA SER A 195 -20.95 -15.16 -11.09
C SER A 195 -21.27 -16.65 -10.96
N THR A 196 -22.25 -17.11 -11.73
CA THR A 196 -22.53 -18.54 -11.92
C THR A 196 -21.61 -19.19 -12.97
N VAL A 197 -20.81 -18.38 -13.66
CA VAL A 197 -19.82 -18.80 -14.66
C VAL A 197 -18.41 -18.46 -14.15
N VAL A 198 -17.44 -19.31 -14.48
CA VAL A 198 -16.04 -19.07 -14.11
C VAL A 198 -15.54 -17.80 -14.79
N ASP A 199 -15.30 -16.77 -13.99
CA ASP A 199 -14.64 -15.54 -14.43
C ASP A 199 -13.12 -15.77 -14.60
N PRO A 200 -12.55 -15.53 -15.80
CA PRO A 200 -11.11 -15.64 -16.03
C PRO A 200 -10.31 -14.53 -15.36
N PHE A 201 -10.92 -13.41 -14.93
CA PHE A 201 -10.22 -12.30 -14.30
C PHE A 201 -9.43 -12.75 -13.08
N ARG A 202 -8.18 -12.27 -12.97
CA ARG A 202 -7.29 -12.52 -11.85
C ARG A 202 -6.69 -11.19 -11.45
N LEU A 203 -7.02 -10.75 -10.24
CA LEU A 203 -6.43 -9.55 -9.67
C LEU A 203 -4.92 -9.75 -9.50
N THR A 204 -4.16 -8.85 -10.08
CA THR A 204 -2.70 -8.75 -9.92
C THR A 204 -2.34 -7.54 -9.05
N LEU A 205 -1.13 -7.55 -8.48
CA LEU A 205 -0.61 -6.40 -7.74
C LEU A 205 -0.60 -5.13 -8.62
N GLY A 206 -0.23 -5.24 -9.88
CA GLY A 206 -0.20 -4.10 -10.80
C GLY A 206 -1.59 -3.51 -11.10
N GLU A 207 -2.64 -4.33 -11.15
CA GLU A 207 -4.02 -3.83 -11.27
C GLU A 207 -4.49 -3.15 -9.98
N LEU A 208 -4.16 -3.72 -8.83
CA LEU A 208 -4.44 -3.12 -7.54
C LEU A 208 -3.72 -1.78 -7.39
N ASP A 209 -2.44 -1.70 -7.76
CA ASP A 209 -1.65 -0.46 -7.74
C ASP A 209 -2.26 0.62 -8.63
N ARG A 210 -2.77 0.27 -9.81
CA ARG A 210 -3.48 1.23 -10.68
C ARG A 210 -4.75 1.77 -10.03
N VAL A 211 -5.55 0.90 -9.41
CA VAL A 211 -6.74 1.34 -8.67
C VAL A 211 -6.33 2.22 -7.49
N CYS A 212 -5.35 1.78 -6.69
CA CYS A 212 -4.81 2.52 -5.55
C CYS A 212 -4.22 3.86 -5.95
N ALA A 213 -3.60 4.00 -7.12
CA ALA A 213 -3.13 5.28 -7.64
C ALA A 213 -4.31 6.21 -7.97
N ALA A 214 -5.35 5.69 -8.62
CA ALA A 214 -6.54 6.47 -8.96
C ALA A 214 -7.33 6.91 -7.71
N VAL A 215 -7.51 6.03 -6.73
CA VAL A 215 -8.26 6.36 -5.50
C VAL A 215 -7.38 6.92 -4.38
N GLY A 216 -6.07 6.75 -4.40
CA GLY A 216 -5.16 7.18 -3.33
C GLY A 216 -4.88 8.69 -3.30
N THR A 217 -5.51 9.49 -4.16
CA THR A 217 -5.29 10.94 -4.26
C THR A 217 -5.97 11.75 -3.16
N SER A 218 -7.00 11.21 -2.48
CA SER A 218 -7.63 11.87 -1.32
C SER A 218 -8.46 10.90 -0.49
N GLY A 219 -8.90 11.32 0.69
CA GLY A 219 -9.77 10.53 1.56
C GLY A 219 -9.11 9.25 2.10
N LEU A 220 -9.93 8.23 2.38
CA LEU A 220 -9.47 6.93 2.89
C LEU A 220 -9.63 5.86 1.79
N THR A 221 -8.62 5.03 1.63
CA THR A 221 -8.68 3.81 0.82
C THR A 221 -8.37 2.63 1.73
N VAL A 222 -9.30 1.69 1.85
CA VAL A 222 -9.14 0.51 2.71
C VAL A 222 -9.01 -0.72 1.81
N LEU A 223 -7.96 -1.51 2.01
CA LEU A 223 -7.68 -2.71 1.24
C LEU A 223 -7.92 -3.94 2.11
N ASP A 224 -8.90 -4.78 1.78
CA ASP A 224 -9.04 -6.12 2.36
C ASP A 224 -8.34 -7.13 1.44
N ILE A 225 -7.05 -7.36 1.68
CA ILE A 225 -6.16 -8.02 0.72
C ILE A 225 -5.36 -9.15 1.38
N PRO A 226 -4.93 -10.16 0.60
CA PRO A 226 -3.83 -11.03 1.01
C PRO A 226 -2.49 -10.26 0.93
N VAL A 227 -1.47 -10.76 1.65
CA VAL A 227 -0.19 -10.04 1.83
C VAL A 227 0.63 -9.92 0.54
N ASP A 228 0.47 -10.84 -0.40
CA ASP A 228 1.11 -10.83 -1.72
C ASP A 228 0.58 -9.69 -2.61
N LEU A 229 -0.56 -9.11 -2.26
CA LEU A 229 -1.13 -7.93 -2.90
C LEU A 229 -0.86 -6.65 -2.10
N LEU A 230 0.02 -6.65 -1.09
CA LEU A 230 0.32 -5.45 -0.30
C LEU A 230 1.05 -4.40 -1.16
N PRO A 231 0.44 -3.22 -1.46
CA PRO A 231 1.10 -2.21 -2.28
C PRO A 231 2.14 -1.44 -1.47
N ALA A 232 3.25 -1.06 -2.10
CA ALA A 232 4.31 -0.26 -1.47
C ALA A 232 3.83 1.13 -1.01
N ARG A 233 2.73 1.63 -1.60
CA ARG A 233 2.09 2.91 -1.23
C ARG A 233 1.30 2.84 0.08
N CYS A 234 1.07 1.65 0.64
CA CYS A 234 0.30 1.47 1.86
C CYS A 234 0.89 2.27 3.03
N ASP A 235 0.08 3.12 3.68
CA ASP A 235 0.53 3.93 4.83
C ASP A 235 0.54 3.10 6.12
N LEU A 236 -0.34 2.09 6.23
CA LEU A 236 -0.39 1.17 7.35
C LEU A 236 -1.04 -0.17 6.98
N ALA A 237 -0.40 -1.27 7.36
CA ALA A 237 -1.00 -2.60 7.39
C ALA A 237 -1.50 -2.96 8.81
N VAL A 238 -2.78 -3.27 8.94
CA VAL A 238 -3.37 -3.77 10.19
C VAL A 238 -3.56 -5.27 10.10
N ILE A 239 -2.89 -6.00 10.99
CA ILE A 239 -2.98 -7.46 11.03
C ILE A 239 -3.99 -7.86 12.11
N VAL A 240 -5.08 -8.50 11.71
CA VAL A 240 -6.11 -9.01 12.61
C VAL A 240 -5.71 -10.39 13.12
N VAL A 241 -5.51 -10.51 14.43
CA VAL A 241 -4.94 -11.72 15.07
C VAL A 241 -5.93 -12.31 16.05
N ALA A 242 -6.10 -13.63 16.03
CA ALA A 242 -6.80 -14.38 17.07
C ALA A 242 -5.79 -14.89 18.13
N PRO A 243 -6.17 -15.02 19.42
CA PRO A 243 -5.28 -15.44 20.50
C PRO A 243 -5.08 -16.96 20.51
N THR A 244 -4.63 -17.49 19.37
CA THR A 244 -4.36 -18.92 19.11
C THR A 244 -2.97 -19.06 18.52
N VAL A 245 -2.30 -20.18 18.80
CA VAL A 245 -0.92 -20.42 18.34
C VAL A 245 -0.78 -20.27 16.81
N ARG A 246 -1.67 -20.91 16.01
CA ARG A 246 -1.59 -20.80 14.54
C ARG A 246 -1.77 -19.38 14.05
N SER A 247 -2.70 -18.61 14.63
CA SER A 247 -2.94 -17.23 14.20
C SER A 247 -1.78 -16.32 14.58
N VAL A 248 -1.19 -16.51 15.77
CA VAL A 248 0.01 -15.74 16.18
C VAL A 248 1.20 -16.08 15.29
N CYS A 249 1.44 -17.35 14.96
CA CYS A 249 2.52 -17.72 14.02
C CYS A 249 2.30 -17.11 12.62
N ALA A 250 1.05 -17.12 12.13
CA ALA A 250 0.72 -16.46 10.85
C ALA A 250 0.95 -14.96 10.93
N ALA A 251 0.58 -14.31 12.03
CA ALA A 251 0.83 -12.89 12.26
C ALA A 251 2.33 -12.57 12.25
N SER A 252 3.17 -13.40 12.86
CA SER A 252 4.64 -13.23 12.81
C SER A 252 5.17 -13.26 11.38
N GLN A 253 4.63 -14.13 10.50
CA GLN A 253 5.02 -14.14 9.09
C GLN A 253 4.53 -12.88 8.36
N LEU A 254 3.28 -12.46 8.59
CA LEU A 254 2.74 -11.23 8.00
C LEU A 254 3.54 -9.97 8.42
N VAL A 255 4.02 -9.92 9.66
CA VAL A 255 4.90 -8.85 10.14
C VAL A 255 6.21 -8.82 9.36
N LEU A 256 6.83 -9.99 9.10
CA LEU A 256 8.06 -10.06 8.31
C LEU A 256 7.84 -9.59 6.87
N GLU A 257 6.73 -9.98 6.24
CA GLU A 257 6.37 -9.51 4.89
C GLU A 257 6.15 -7.99 4.86
N CYS A 258 5.44 -7.42 5.86
CA CYS A 258 5.26 -5.97 5.96
C CYS A 258 6.61 -5.24 6.13
N ASN A 259 7.51 -5.79 6.96
CA ASN A 259 8.85 -5.24 7.16
C ASN A 259 9.69 -5.30 5.87
N ALA A 260 9.62 -6.42 5.13
CA ALA A 260 10.31 -6.59 3.85
C ALA A 260 9.78 -5.60 2.80
N ALA A 261 8.48 -5.30 2.82
CA ALA A 261 7.86 -4.28 1.97
C ALA A 261 8.09 -2.83 2.46
N GLY A 262 8.69 -2.62 3.63
CA GLY A 262 8.87 -1.29 4.23
C GLY A 262 7.55 -0.62 4.66
N VAL A 263 6.49 -1.41 4.86
CA VAL A 263 5.15 -0.92 5.22
C VAL A 263 4.99 -0.91 6.76
N PRO A 264 4.67 0.25 7.37
CA PRO A 264 4.32 0.32 8.79
C PRO A 264 3.18 -0.63 9.11
N HIS A 265 3.21 -1.25 10.28
CA HIS A 265 2.19 -2.24 10.64
C HIS A 265 1.84 -2.20 12.13
N THR A 266 0.63 -2.67 12.44
CA THR A 266 0.12 -2.81 13.81
C THR A 266 -0.80 -4.01 13.90
N LEU A 267 -1.00 -4.53 15.10
CA LEU A 267 -1.89 -5.65 15.36
C LEU A 267 -3.22 -5.18 15.93
N LEU A 268 -4.29 -5.85 15.51
CA LEU A 268 -5.60 -5.79 16.16
C LEU A 268 -5.93 -7.16 16.73
N LEU A 269 -6.01 -7.24 18.06
CA LEU A 269 -6.19 -8.50 18.76
C LEU A 269 -7.68 -8.80 18.98
N ARG A 270 -8.15 -9.93 18.45
CA ARG A 270 -9.46 -10.48 18.78
C ARG A 270 -9.46 -11.00 20.21
N GLU A 271 -10.58 -10.83 20.91
CA GLU A 271 -10.80 -11.52 22.19
C GLU A 271 -11.63 -12.77 21.97
N GLY A 272 -11.10 -13.89 22.47
CA GLY A 272 -11.78 -15.18 22.52
C GLY A 272 -12.24 -15.53 23.94
N THR A 273 -13.18 -16.47 24.04
CA THR A 273 -13.54 -17.11 25.32
C THR A 273 -12.42 -17.99 25.87
N TRP A 274 -11.55 -18.48 24.99
CA TRP A 274 -10.31 -19.17 25.32
C TRP A 274 -9.14 -18.44 24.65
N GLN A 275 -8.10 -18.16 25.43
CA GLN A 275 -6.89 -17.50 24.96
C GLN A 275 -5.74 -18.51 25.13
N GLY A 276 -5.27 -19.07 24.02
CA GLY A 276 -4.11 -19.96 24.05
C GLY A 276 -2.80 -19.21 24.27
N ILE A 277 -2.81 -17.91 23.97
CA ILE A 277 -1.68 -16.98 24.15
C ILE A 277 -2.27 -15.65 24.63
N ASP A 278 -1.69 -15.07 25.68
CA ASP A 278 -2.07 -13.77 26.21
C ASP A 278 -1.49 -12.61 25.37
N GLU A 279 -1.93 -11.38 25.65
CA GLU A 279 -1.52 -10.19 24.91
C GLU A 279 0.01 -9.99 24.87
N HIS A 280 0.68 -10.20 26.01
CA HIS A 280 2.14 -10.12 26.09
C HIS A 280 2.80 -11.21 25.24
N GLY A 281 2.28 -12.44 25.28
CA GLY A 281 2.75 -13.52 24.43
C GLY A 281 2.60 -13.21 22.94
N VAL A 282 1.48 -12.60 22.52
CA VAL A 282 1.26 -12.18 21.13
C VAL A 282 2.27 -11.11 20.72
N ALA A 283 2.42 -10.05 21.51
CA ALA A 283 3.36 -8.97 21.21
C ALA A 283 4.81 -9.46 21.14
N ARG A 284 5.23 -10.32 22.07
CA ARG A 284 6.58 -10.92 22.05
C ARG A 284 6.81 -11.83 20.84
N ALA A 285 5.84 -12.67 20.49
CA ALA A 285 6.00 -13.64 19.40
C ALA A 285 5.99 -13.00 18.00
N THR A 286 5.28 -11.90 17.85
CA THR A 286 5.18 -11.15 16.58
C THR A 286 6.22 -10.05 16.46
N GLY A 287 6.75 -9.55 17.59
CA GLY A 287 7.62 -8.37 17.60
C GLY A 287 6.90 -7.07 17.23
N SER A 288 5.55 -7.07 17.26
CA SER A 288 4.72 -5.94 16.83
C SER A 288 3.78 -5.47 17.94
N ARG A 289 3.33 -4.23 17.83
CA ARG A 289 2.46 -3.58 18.81
C ARG A 289 0.99 -3.88 18.51
N ILE A 290 0.20 -4.03 19.56
CA ILE A 290 -1.26 -4.15 19.49
C ILE A 290 -1.87 -2.75 19.71
N CYS A 291 -2.59 -2.23 18.71
CA CYS A 291 -3.26 -0.92 18.82
C CYS A 291 -4.61 -1.01 19.52
N GLN A 292 -5.34 -2.12 19.36
CA GLN A 292 -6.68 -2.29 19.92
C GLN A 292 -7.09 -3.75 20.07
N ARG A 293 -8.03 -3.99 20.99
CA ARG A 293 -8.70 -5.27 21.22
C ARG A 293 -10.17 -5.23 20.79
N VAL A 294 -10.64 -6.33 20.20
CA VAL A 294 -12.04 -6.45 19.75
C VAL A 294 -12.71 -7.70 20.33
N PRO A 295 -13.74 -7.53 21.19
CA PRO A 295 -14.50 -8.64 21.74
C PRO A 295 -15.33 -9.35 20.67
N THR A 296 -15.74 -10.58 20.97
CA THR A 296 -16.72 -11.29 20.16
C THR A 296 -18.09 -10.62 20.26
N LEU A 297 -18.55 -10.05 19.15
CA LEU A 297 -19.87 -9.43 19.02
C LEU A 297 -20.92 -10.47 18.64
N ARG A 298 -21.50 -11.15 19.65
CA ARG A 298 -22.42 -12.31 19.45
C ARG A 298 -23.62 -12.05 18.54
N ARG A 299 -24.11 -10.81 18.46
CA ARG A 299 -25.27 -10.43 17.63
C ARG A 299 -24.88 -9.98 16.21
N LEU A 300 -23.59 -9.74 15.95
CA LEU A 300 -23.14 -9.17 14.69
C LEU A 300 -23.34 -10.12 13.51
N PRO A 301 -23.02 -11.44 13.57
CA PRO A 301 -23.19 -12.32 12.42
C PRO A 301 -24.63 -12.31 11.90
N ARG A 302 -25.61 -12.52 12.79
CA ARG A 302 -27.03 -12.48 12.44
C ARG A 302 -27.46 -11.12 11.86
N ALA A 303 -26.94 -10.02 12.39
CA ALA A 303 -27.27 -8.69 11.87
C ALA A 303 -26.72 -8.50 10.44
N VAL A 304 -25.47 -8.91 10.21
CA VAL A 304 -24.82 -8.88 8.90
C VAL A 304 -25.57 -9.77 7.90
N ASP A 305 -25.91 -11.00 8.26
CA ASP A 305 -26.60 -11.94 7.37
C ASP A 305 -28.02 -11.48 6.99
N THR A 306 -28.63 -10.60 7.79
CA THR A 306 -30.01 -10.12 7.56
C THR A 306 -30.05 -8.80 6.81
N ALA A 307 -29.11 -7.89 7.07
CA ALA A 307 -29.20 -6.50 6.61
C ALA A 307 -27.84 -5.84 6.28
N GLY A 308 -26.75 -6.61 6.28
CA GLY A 308 -25.40 -6.09 6.16
C GLY A 308 -24.87 -5.41 7.43
N LEU A 309 -23.60 -5.01 7.37
CA LEU A 309 -22.94 -4.27 8.45
C LEU A 309 -23.63 -2.91 8.64
N PRO A 310 -24.12 -2.56 9.85
CA PRO A 310 -24.90 -1.34 10.04
C PRO A 310 -24.07 -0.07 9.90
N ALA A 311 -24.68 1.00 9.39
CA ALA A 311 -24.03 2.32 9.26
C ALA A 311 -23.54 2.89 10.57
N ARG A 312 -24.36 2.75 11.61
CA ARG A 312 -23.91 3.02 12.96
C ARG A 312 -23.22 1.78 13.53
N LEU A 313 -21.90 1.77 13.44
CA LEU A 313 -21.07 0.66 13.92
C LEU A 313 -21.29 0.38 15.42
N PRO A 314 -21.31 -0.90 15.84
CA PRO A 314 -21.21 -1.27 17.24
C PRO A 314 -19.99 -0.63 17.89
N ALA A 315 -20.12 -0.20 19.15
CA ALA A 315 -19.06 0.55 19.83
C ALA A 315 -17.66 -0.13 19.79
N PRO A 316 -17.54 -1.46 19.92
CA PRO A 316 -16.22 -2.09 19.81
C PRO A 316 -15.60 -2.04 18.41
N LEU A 317 -16.40 -2.13 17.33
CA LEU A 317 -15.88 -1.98 15.97
C LEU A 317 -15.52 -0.53 15.65
N ARG A 318 -16.32 0.43 16.15
CA ARG A 318 -15.99 1.85 16.01
C ARG A 318 -14.67 2.17 16.70
N ARG A 319 -14.48 1.74 17.96
CA ARG A 319 -13.20 1.93 18.68
C ARG A 319 -12.01 1.24 18.03
N ALA A 320 -12.23 0.13 17.33
CA ALA A 320 -11.22 -0.52 16.50
C ALA A 320 -10.83 0.34 15.31
N ALA A 321 -11.81 0.83 14.56
CA ALA A 321 -11.55 1.70 13.44
C ALA A 321 -10.86 3.00 13.88
N ASP A 322 -11.34 3.65 14.94
CA ASP A 322 -10.76 4.88 15.48
C ASP A 322 -9.30 4.68 15.92
N ALA A 323 -9.00 3.56 16.59
CA ALA A 323 -7.64 3.25 17.03
C ALA A 323 -6.69 3.04 15.85
N VAL A 324 -7.12 2.31 14.82
CA VAL A 324 -6.34 2.14 13.59
C VAL A 324 -6.14 3.46 12.86
N LEU A 325 -7.18 4.28 12.72
CA LEU A 325 -7.08 5.56 12.03
C LEU A 325 -6.18 6.56 12.78
N ALA A 326 -6.00 6.41 14.09
CA ALA A 326 -5.06 7.20 14.87
C ALA A 326 -3.58 6.82 14.62
N GLU A 327 -3.31 5.63 14.07
CA GLU A 327 -1.95 5.18 13.73
C GLU A 327 -1.41 5.79 12.43
N VAL A 328 -2.30 6.30 11.59
CA VAL A 328 -1.98 6.92 10.28
C VAL A 328 -2.15 8.44 10.28
N ALA A 329 -2.51 9.02 11.43
CA ALA A 329 -2.80 10.44 11.60
C ALA A 329 -1.59 11.25 12.09
#